data_AF-A0A6N9UFT9-F1
#
_entry.id   AF-A0A6N9UFT9-F1
#
_cell.length_a   1.000
_cell.length_b   1.000
_cell.length_c   1.000
_cell.angle_alpha   90.00
_cell.angle_beta   90.00
_cell.angle_gamma   90.00
#
_symmetry.space_group_name_H-M   'P 1'
#
loop_
_entity.id
_entity.type
_entity.pdbx_description
1 polymer ?
#
loop_
_entity_poly.entity_id
_entity_poly.type
_entity_poly.pdbx_seq_one_letter_code
_entity_poly.pdbx_strand_id
1 'polypeptide(L)' 'MFKTRPTTESIGQAAYEAYAAAANNTSVNGDDLPTWDALTVPVRNAWQLAAEAVRHKVELSTT' A
#
# COMPACT_ATOMS: atom_id res chain seq x y z
N MET A 1 15.57 -26.06 -8.06
CA MET A 1 14.34 -25.35 -8.46
C MET A 1 14.08 -24.28 -7.41
N PHE A 2 14.53 -23.05 -7.64
CA PHE A 2 14.30 -21.96 -6.69
C PHE A 2 12.85 -21.54 -6.83
N LYS A 3 12.02 -21.86 -5.84
CA LYS A 3 10.68 -21.25 -5.70
C LYS A 3 10.93 -19.75 -5.55
N THR A 4 10.75 -19.01 -6.63
CA THR A 4 10.58 -17.56 -6.60
C THR A 4 9.52 -17.30 -5.54
N ARG A 5 9.94 -16.76 -4.39
CA ARG A 5 8.99 -16.23 -3.40
C ARG A 5 8.08 -15.29 -4.18
N PRO A 6 6.75 -15.28 -3.93
CA PRO A 6 5.85 -14.35 -4.60
C PRO A 6 6.52 -12.98 -4.52
N THR A 7 6.79 -12.39 -5.69
CA THR A 7 7.49 -11.12 -5.85
C THR A 7 6.96 -10.19 -4.79
N THR A 8 7.80 -9.87 -3.80
CA THR A 8 7.41 -9.18 -2.56
C THR A 8 6.53 -7.99 -2.91
N GLU A 9 5.21 -8.15 -2.84
CA GLU A 9 4.31 -7.00 -2.85
C GLU A 9 4.77 -6.17 -1.66
N SER A 10 5.24 -4.96 -1.95
CA SER A 10 5.66 -4.07 -0.89
C SER A 10 4.43 -3.82 -0.02
N ILE A 11 4.57 -3.85 1.30
CA ILE A 11 3.47 -3.60 2.24
C ILE A 11 2.73 -2.29 1.92
N GLY A 12 3.41 -1.32 1.30
CA GLY A 12 2.80 -0.09 0.77
C GLY A 12 1.85 -0.31 -0.42
N GLN A 13 2.14 -1.22 -1.33
CA GLN A 13 1.24 -1.56 -2.44
C GLN A 13 -0.03 -2.23 -1.91
N ALA A 14 0.13 -3.26 -1.06
CA ALA A 14 -1.01 -3.93 -0.43
C ALA A 14 -1.87 -2.95 0.39
N ALA A 15 -1.23 -2.01 1.11
CA ALA A 15 -1.95 -0.96 1.84
C ALA A 15 -2.72 -0.01 0.92
N TYR A 16 -2.12 0.41 -0.20
CA TYR A 16 -2.78 1.25 -1.19
C TYR A 16 -3.98 0.55 -1.82
N GLU A 17 -3.82 -0.70 -2.26
CA GLU A 17 -4.88 -1.47 -2.90
C GLU A 17 -6.04 -1.75 -1.92
N ALA A 18 -5.73 -2.05 -0.66
CA ALA A 18 -6.74 -2.19 0.38
C ALA A 18 -7.50 -0.88 0.63
N TYR A 19 -6.80 0.26 0.64
CA TYR A 19 -7.43 1.58 0.72
C TYR A 19 -8.30 1.87 -0.51
N ALA A 20 -7.79 1.65 -1.71
CA ALA A 20 -8.52 1.89 -2.95
C ALA A 20 -9.79 1.04 -3.01
N ALA A 21 -9.73 -0.24 -2.62
CA ALA A 21 -10.89 -1.11 -2.50
C ALA A 21 -11.91 -0.56 -1.48
N ALA A 22 -11.46 -0.13 -0.29
CA ALA A 22 -12.32 0.45 0.74
C ALA A 22 -12.97 1.78 0.29
N ALA A 23 -12.27 2.53 -0.56
CA ALA A 23 -12.74 3.79 -1.14
C ALA A 23 -13.55 3.59 -2.43
N ASN A 24 -13.90 2.36 -2.82
CA ASN A 24 -14.55 2.04 -4.10
C ASN A 24 -13.82 2.64 -5.31
N ASN A 25 -12.49 2.61 -5.28
CA ASN A 25 -11.59 3.23 -6.26
C ASN A 25 -11.88 4.71 -6.53
N THR A 26 -12.48 5.42 -5.56
CA THR A 26 -12.85 6.83 -5.71
C THR A 26 -12.05 7.68 -4.73
N SER A 27 -11.44 8.74 -5.24
CA SER A 27 -10.71 9.72 -4.44
C SER A 27 -11.67 10.61 -3.65
N VAL A 28 -11.12 11.36 -2.70
CA VAL A 28 -11.90 12.33 -1.90
C VAL A 28 -12.56 13.43 -2.75
N ASN A 29 -12.06 13.66 -3.97
CA ASN A 29 -12.60 14.65 -4.89
C ASN A 29 -13.65 14.05 -5.85
N GLY A 30 -13.88 12.74 -5.79
CA GLY A 30 -14.78 12.02 -6.70
C GLY A 30 -14.11 11.46 -7.95
N ASP A 31 -12.81 11.70 -8.16
CA ASP A 31 -12.06 11.14 -9.29
C ASP A 31 -11.71 9.66 -9.06
N ASP A 32 -11.61 8.88 -10.14
CA ASP A 32 -11.08 7.52 -10.09
C ASP A 32 -9.64 7.48 -9.56
N LEU A 33 -9.37 6.57 -8.63
CA LEU A 33 -8.03 6.32 -8.13
C LEU A 33 -7.19 5.61 -9.20
N PRO A 34 -5.95 6.06 -9.45
CA PRO A 34 -5.06 5.40 -10.39
C PRO A 34 -4.64 4.02 -9.87
N THR A 35 -4.21 3.14 -10.78
CA THR A 35 -3.53 1.90 -10.37
C THR A 35 -2.19 2.21 -9.70
N TRP A 36 -1.66 1.27 -8.92
CA TRP A 36 -0.38 1.43 -8.22
C TRP A 36 0.78 1.83 -9.14
N ASP A 37 0.87 1.22 -10.32
CA ASP A 37 1.92 1.51 -11.30
C ASP A 37 1.81 2.92 -11.90
N ALA A 38 0.58 3.46 -11.97
CA ALA A 38 0.30 4.80 -12.47
C ALA A 38 0.57 5.90 -11.43
N LEU A 39 0.77 5.56 -10.15
CA LEU A 39 1.19 6.50 -9.13
C LEU A 39 2.59 7.05 -9.42
N THR A 40 2.85 8.26 -8.94
CA THR A 40 4.21 8.81 -8.97
C THR A 40 5.09 8.10 -7.93
N VAL A 41 6.40 8.06 -8.18
CA VAL A 41 7.38 7.48 -7.24
C VAL A 41 7.26 8.09 -5.83
N PRO A 42 7.11 9.42 -5.64
CA PRO A 42 6.91 10.01 -4.32
C PRO A 42 5.67 9.48 -3.60
N VAL A 43 4.55 9.29 -4.30
CA VAL A 43 3.32 8.78 -3.70
C VAL A 43 3.48 7.32 -3.30
N ARG A 44 4.10 6.48 -4.15
CA ARG A 44 4.41 5.09 -3.78
C ARG A 44 5.29 5.01 -2.54
N ASN A 45 6.32 5.85 -2.45
CA ASN A 45 7.20 5.90 -1.28
C ASN A 45 6.45 6.32 -0.01
N ALA A 46 5.52 7.29 -0.11
CA ALA A 46 4.71 7.70 1.03
C ALA A 46 3.84 6.55 1.56
N TRP A 47 3.24 5.75 0.67
CA TRP A 47 2.49 4.55 1.05
C TRP A 47 3.36 3.49 1.71
N GLN A 48 4.58 3.28 1.21
CA GLN A 48 5.53 2.36 1.84
C GLN A 48 5.86 2.79 3.28
N LEU A 49 6.26 4.04 3.48
CA LEU A 49 6.61 4.57 4.80
C LEU A 49 5.43 4.55 5.77
N ALA A 50 4.23 4.91 5.30
CA ALA A 50 3.02 4.88 6.12
C ALA A 50 2.69 3.44 6.56
N ALA A 51 2.75 2.49 5.64
CA ALA A 51 2.48 1.09 5.93
C ALA A 51 3.51 0.47 6.90
N GLU A 52 4.79 0.83 6.76
CA GLU A 52 5.84 0.44 7.70
C GLU A 52 5.63 1.02 9.11
N ALA A 53 5.26 2.30 9.20
CA ALA A 53 4.97 2.94 10.49
C ALA A 53 3.78 2.31 11.20
N VAL A 54 2.71 1.96 10.46
CA VAL A 54 1.55 1.24 11.00
C VAL A 54 1.96 -0.16 11.47
N ARG A 55 2.74 -0.91 10.66
CA ARG A 55 3.24 -2.24 11.06
C ARG A 55 3.99 -2.16 12.39
N HIS A 56 4.95 -1.24 12.49
CA HIS A 56 5.75 -1.05 13.69
C HIS A 56 4.90 -0.68 14.92
N LYS A 57 3.89 0.18 14.76
CA LYS A 57 2.97 0.53 15.84
C LYS A 57 2.15 -0.68 16.31
N VAL A 58 1.67 -1.50 15.38
CA VAL A 58 0.90 -2.71 15.71
C VAL A 58 1.78 -3.70 16.46
N GLU A 59 2.99 -3.96 15.97
CA GLU A 59 3.97 -4.86 16.61
C GLU A 59 4.27 -4.44 18.06
N LEU A 60 4.47 -3.15 18.30
CA LEU A 60 4.66 -2.60 19.66
C LEU A 60 3.43 -2.72 20.56
N SER A 61 2.22 -2.66 19.99
CA SER A 61 0.97 -2.70 20.76
C SER A 61 0.54 -4.13 21.13
N THR A 62 1.12 -5.13 20.49
CA THR A 62 0.85 -6.56 20.73
C THR A 62 1.86 -7.23 21.66
N THR A 63 2.81 -6.47 22.22
CA THR A 63 3.88 -6.94 23.13
C THR A 63 3.62 -6.42 24.54
#